data_AF-A0A7V8Y6X6-F1
#
_entry.id   AF-A0A7V8Y6X6-F1
#
_cell.length_a   1.000
_cell.length_b   1.000
_cell.length_c   1.000
_cell.angle_alpha   90.00
_cell.angle_beta   90.00
_cell.angle_gamma   90.00
#
_symmetry.space_group_name_H-M   'P 1'
#
loop_
_entity.id
_entity.type
_entity.pdbx_description
1 polymer ?
#
loop_
_entity_poly.entity_id
_entity_poly.type
_entity_poly.pdbx_seq_one_letter_code
_entity_poly.pdbx_strand_id
1 'polypeptide(L)'
;MRRALAVLVLALTMVQTGVVARAGGTVFSWRDAGGLGYFRPGELVRGSTTFSPDLESYGVPEDGPWYAYLRSGWVQPPRVDEGGVRLGRVAIERLGGGARASLEFIMPDLPAGRYYVQLCNLPCSEQLGDIVGGSLSLIATSAEERLQRQVDALSNKLAITRERLEGRAERLKRVMKDLRGELDGSVASLLRDVRELREDLAPLQAAERSQSGGIGPWAVAIASLVAAGLALLVLRRRAVARTKEVSVPPEWLAGAIAPDSETRVPSEAPSD
;
A
#
# COMPACT_ATOMS: atom_id res chain seq x y z
N MET A 1 13.98 -45.36 9.48
CA MET A 1 12.80 -44.91 8.68
C MET A 1 11.56 -44.65 9.55
N ARG A 2 11.66 -43.82 10.58
CA ARG A 2 10.52 -43.33 11.38
C ARG A 2 10.96 -42.05 12.08
N ARG A 3 10.72 -40.88 11.47
CA ARG A 3 10.80 -39.49 12.02
C ARG A 3 10.91 -38.52 10.84
N ALA A 4 9.82 -38.28 10.13
CA ALA A 4 9.71 -37.22 9.11
C ALA A 4 8.24 -36.86 8.83
N LEU A 5 7.39 -36.81 9.88
CA LEU A 5 5.94 -36.65 9.72
C LEU A 5 5.37 -35.89 10.91
N ALA A 6 5.83 -34.65 11.10
CA ALA A 6 5.25 -33.73 12.10
C ALA A 6 5.74 -32.28 11.92
N VAL A 7 5.75 -31.73 10.69
CA VAL A 7 5.85 -30.28 10.50
C VAL A 7 4.97 -29.87 9.32
N LEU A 8 4.00 -29.01 9.62
CA LEU A 8 3.17 -28.22 8.70
C LEU A 8 1.97 -28.89 8.00
N VAL A 9 1.04 -29.43 8.80
CA VAL A 9 -0.41 -29.47 8.48
C VAL A 9 -1.08 -28.13 8.87
N LEU A 10 -0.38 -27.00 8.71
CA LEU A 10 -0.90 -25.66 8.97
C LEU A 10 -0.75 -24.76 7.72
N ALA A 11 -1.07 -25.32 6.56
CA ALA A 11 -1.21 -24.62 5.29
C ALA A 11 -2.61 -24.84 4.69
N LEU A 12 -3.61 -24.96 5.57
CA LEU A 12 -5.02 -25.01 5.23
C LEU A 12 -5.69 -23.84 5.96
N THR A 13 -6.53 -23.11 5.24
CA THR A 13 -7.33 -21.93 5.65
C THR A 13 -6.62 -20.57 5.64
N MET A 14 -6.17 -20.13 4.47
CA MET A 14 -6.46 -18.78 3.95
C MET A 14 -6.06 -18.71 2.47
N VAL A 15 -6.58 -19.63 1.66
CA VAL A 15 -6.95 -19.21 0.30
C VAL A 15 -8.17 -18.33 0.52
N GLN A 16 -7.93 -17.04 0.78
CA GLN A 16 -8.90 -16.06 0.37
C GLN A 16 -9.03 -16.30 -1.13
N THR A 17 -10.11 -16.98 -1.51
CA THR A 17 -10.70 -16.74 -2.81
C THR A 17 -10.93 -15.24 -2.80
N GLY A 18 -9.95 -14.51 -3.36
CA GLY A 18 -10.22 -13.22 -3.95
C GLY A 18 -11.33 -13.52 -4.92
N VAL A 19 -12.57 -13.35 -4.46
CA VAL A 19 -13.68 -13.10 -5.35
C VAL A 19 -13.19 -11.86 -6.07
N VAL A 20 -12.62 -12.07 -7.25
CA VAL A 20 -12.37 -10.99 -8.20
C VAL A 20 -13.74 -10.35 -8.31
N ALA A 21 -13.90 -9.17 -7.71
CA ALA A 21 -15.17 -8.47 -7.69
C ALA A 21 -15.54 -8.26 -9.15
N ARG A 22 -16.45 -9.09 -9.66
CA ARG A 22 -16.92 -9.10 -11.04
C ARG A 22 -17.98 -8.01 -11.24
N ALA A 23 -17.77 -6.86 -10.60
CA ALA A 23 -18.71 -5.76 -10.48
C ALA A 23 -18.00 -4.45 -10.83
N GLY A 24 -17.65 -4.28 -12.11
CA GLY A 24 -17.26 -2.99 -12.68
C GLY A 24 -18.47 -2.10 -12.91
N GLY A 25 -19.33 -1.97 -11.90
CA GLY A 25 -20.55 -1.19 -12.00
C GLY A 25 -20.38 0.23 -11.47
N THR A 26 -21.20 1.13 -11.97
CA THR A 26 -21.11 2.56 -11.68
C THR A 26 -21.94 2.91 -10.45
N VAL A 27 -21.45 3.86 -9.65
CA VAL A 27 -22.12 4.32 -8.42
C VAL A 27 -22.47 5.80 -8.48
N PHE A 28 -23.52 6.21 -7.78
CA PHE A 28 -23.87 7.61 -7.63
C PHE A 28 -22.78 8.38 -6.89
N SER A 29 -22.36 9.49 -7.51
CA SER A 29 -21.59 10.53 -6.85
C SER A 29 -22.55 11.59 -6.30
N TRP A 30 -22.37 11.99 -5.04
CA TRP A 30 -23.21 12.98 -4.39
C TRP A 30 -22.50 14.33 -4.31
N ARG A 31 -23.10 15.36 -4.89
CA ARG A 31 -22.46 16.67 -5.07
C ARG A 31 -22.30 17.44 -3.76
N ASP A 32 -23.32 17.39 -2.91
CA ASP A 32 -23.42 18.26 -1.73
C ASP A 32 -22.77 17.64 -0.47
N ALA A 33 -22.26 16.41 -0.58
CA ALA A 33 -21.83 15.61 0.57
C ALA A 33 -20.37 15.79 1.02
N GLY A 34 -19.67 16.82 0.53
CA GLY A 34 -18.24 17.03 0.84
C GLY A 34 -17.33 15.82 0.55
N GLY A 35 -17.75 14.93 -0.36
CA GLY A 35 -17.06 13.69 -0.73
C GLY A 35 -17.31 12.47 0.16
N LEU A 36 -17.97 12.62 1.32
CA LEU A 36 -18.13 11.53 2.30
C LEU A 36 -19.56 10.97 2.41
N GLY A 37 -20.53 11.56 1.70
CA GLY A 37 -21.88 11.00 1.60
C GLY A 37 -22.76 11.22 2.83
N TYR A 38 -22.48 12.24 3.65
CA TYR A 38 -23.21 12.56 4.88
C TYR A 38 -24.31 13.59 4.66
N PHE A 39 -25.51 13.33 5.19
CA PHE A 39 -26.67 14.20 5.06
C PHE A 39 -27.52 14.24 6.33
N ARG A 40 -28.31 15.30 6.48
CA ARG A 40 -29.32 15.44 7.53
C ARG A 40 -30.74 15.30 6.97
N PRO A 41 -31.73 14.91 7.79
CA PRO A 41 -33.14 15.01 7.42
C PRO A 41 -33.51 16.41 6.89
N GLY A 42 -34.27 16.46 5.80
CA GLY A 42 -34.70 17.70 5.15
C GLY A 42 -33.66 18.36 4.24
N GLU A 43 -32.43 17.84 4.17
CA GLU A 43 -31.39 18.38 3.28
C GLU A 43 -31.66 18.00 1.82
N LEU A 44 -31.40 18.93 0.89
CA LEU A 44 -31.47 18.66 -0.54
C LEU A 44 -30.25 17.86 -0.97
N VAL A 45 -30.47 16.72 -1.61
CA VAL A 45 -29.41 15.84 -2.10
C VAL A 45 -29.45 15.78 -3.61
N ARG A 46 -28.31 16.06 -4.24
CA ARG A 46 -28.11 15.87 -5.68
C ARG A 46 -27.05 14.83 -5.96
N GLY A 47 -27.43 13.84 -6.76
CA GLY A 47 -26.55 12.78 -7.22
C GLY A 47 -26.55 12.61 -8.72
N SER A 48 -25.42 12.17 -9.26
CA SER A 48 -25.36 11.73 -10.65
C SER A 48 -24.33 10.62 -10.84
N THR A 49 -24.56 9.80 -11.86
CA THR A 49 -23.60 8.82 -12.35
C THR A 49 -23.70 8.70 -13.86
N THR A 50 -22.63 8.19 -14.48
CA THR A 50 -22.60 7.85 -15.91
C THR A 50 -22.52 6.34 -16.04
N PHE A 51 -23.27 5.77 -16.96
CA PHE A 51 -23.44 4.33 -17.10
C PHE A 51 -23.51 3.92 -18.57
N SER A 52 -23.34 2.63 -18.82
CA SER A 52 -23.48 2.04 -20.15
C SER A 52 -24.92 1.53 -20.33
N PRO A 53 -25.73 2.13 -21.22
CA PRO A 53 -27.15 1.77 -21.33
C PRO A 53 -27.40 0.46 -22.06
N ASP A 54 -26.48 0.00 -22.91
CA ASP A 54 -26.73 -1.09 -23.88
C ASP A 54 -26.08 -2.41 -23.46
N LEU A 55 -26.29 -2.83 -22.21
CA LEU A 55 -25.76 -4.09 -21.67
C LEU A 55 -26.84 -5.17 -21.67
N GLU A 56 -26.61 -6.30 -22.36
CA GLU A 56 -27.60 -7.39 -22.60
C GLU A 56 -28.28 -7.98 -21.34
N SER A 57 -27.76 -7.74 -20.14
CA SER A 57 -28.29 -8.31 -18.88
C SER A 57 -28.93 -7.28 -17.95
N TYR A 58 -29.10 -6.03 -18.40
CA TYR A 58 -29.66 -4.94 -17.61
C TYR A 58 -30.73 -4.20 -18.41
N GLY A 59 -31.60 -3.48 -17.71
CA GLY A 59 -32.62 -2.65 -18.34
C GLY A 59 -32.02 -1.42 -18.99
N VAL A 60 -32.60 -1.01 -20.11
CA VAL A 60 -32.22 0.17 -20.89
C VAL A 60 -33.03 1.39 -20.45
N PRO A 61 -32.58 2.64 -20.73
CA PRO A 61 -33.32 3.85 -20.35
C PRO A 61 -34.81 3.83 -20.73
N GLU A 62 -35.15 3.18 -21.84
CA GLU A 62 -36.50 3.08 -22.39
C GLU A 62 -37.44 2.13 -21.60
N ASP A 63 -36.90 1.25 -20.76
CA ASP A 63 -37.68 0.26 -19.99
C ASP A 63 -38.40 0.85 -18.76
N GLY A 64 -38.35 2.18 -18.57
CA GLY A 64 -39.07 2.80 -17.47
C GLY A 64 -39.45 4.27 -17.65
N PRO A 65 -40.37 4.76 -16.82
CA PRO A 65 -39.93 5.66 -15.77
C PRO A 65 -39.08 4.90 -14.73
N TRP A 66 -37.89 5.42 -14.45
CA TRP A 66 -36.97 4.88 -13.46
C TRP A 66 -37.09 5.61 -12.12
N TYR A 67 -36.98 4.88 -11.01
CA TYR A 67 -37.10 5.41 -9.66
C TYR A 67 -35.94 4.98 -8.77
N ALA A 68 -35.60 5.86 -7.83
CA ALA A 68 -34.63 5.58 -6.78
C ALA A 68 -35.34 5.29 -5.46
N TYR A 69 -34.80 4.33 -4.71
CA TYR A 69 -35.31 3.89 -3.42
C TYR A 69 -34.17 3.88 -2.40
N LEU A 70 -34.43 4.40 -1.20
CA LEU A 70 -33.50 4.45 -0.08
C LEU A 70 -33.78 3.32 0.91
N ARG A 71 -32.75 2.57 1.28
CA ARG A 71 -32.89 1.35 2.08
C ARG A 71 -31.80 1.21 3.12
N SER A 72 -32.15 0.64 4.26
CA SER A 72 -31.17 0.18 5.25
C SER A 72 -30.67 -1.21 4.86
N GLY A 73 -29.38 -1.46 5.07
CA GLY A 73 -28.74 -2.72 4.70
C GLY A 73 -28.39 -2.84 3.21
N TRP A 74 -27.35 -3.62 2.93
CA TRP A 74 -26.89 -3.85 1.56
C TRP A 74 -27.82 -4.81 0.83
N VAL A 75 -28.29 -4.42 -0.35
CA VAL A 75 -29.01 -5.31 -1.26
C VAL A 75 -28.01 -5.87 -2.25
N GLN A 76 -27.99 -7.19 -2.41
CA GLN A 76 -27.09 -7.85 -3.37
C GLN A 76 -27.65 -7.67 -4.79
N PRO A 77 -26.95 -6.95 -5.69
CA PRO A 77 -27.34 -6.88 -7.10
C PRO A 77 -27.37 -8.29 -7.71
N PRO A 78 -28.25 -8.58 -8.69
CA PRO A 78 -29.22 -7.68 -9.32
C PRO A 78 -30.61 -7.75 -8.67
N ARG A 79 -30.75 -8.22 -7.42
CA ARG A 79 -32.08 -8.33 -6.81
C ARG A 79 -32.63 -6.93 -6.56
N VAL A 80 -33.79 -6.69 -7.13
CA VAL A 80 -34.49 -5.43 -7.02
C VAL A 80 -35.81 -5.66 -6.29
N ASP A 81 -36.04 -4.92 -5.21
CA ASP A 81 -37.27 -4.99 -4.43
C ASP A 81 -37.67 -3.62 -3.90
N GLU A 82 -38.98 -3.37 -3.86
CA GLU A 82 -39.59 -2.07 -3.49
C GLU A 82 -39.56 -1.79 -1.98
N GLY A 83 -38.81 -2.58 -1.20
CA GLY A 83 -38.77 -2.50 0.27
C GLY A 83 -38.03 -1.28 0.83
N GLY A 84 -38.12 -0.13 0.16
CA GLY A 84 -37.42 1.11 0.48
C GLY A 84 -38.27 2.37 0.36
N VAL A 85 -37.76 3.46 0.92
CA VAL A 85 -38.38 4.77 0.80
C VAL A 85 -38.11 5.31 -0.60
N ARG A 86 -39.15 5.49 -1.41
CA ARG A 86 -39.02 6.05 -2.76
C ARG A 86 -38.54 7.51 -2.68
N LEU A 87 -37.38 7.78 -3.26
CA LEU A 87 -36.75 9.10 -3.27
C LEU A 87 -37.28 10.01 -4.38
N GLY A 88 -37.58 9.42 -5.55
CA GLY A 88 -38.02 10.19 -6.70
C GLY A 88 -37.68 9.52 -8.02
N ARG A 89 -38.09 10.19 -9.11
CA ARG A 89 -37.80 9.75 -10.47
C ARG A 89 -36.34 10.05 -10.81
N VAL A 90 -35.67 9.09 -11.43
CA VAL A 90 -34.33 9.27 -12.00
C VAL A 90 -34.47 9.91 -13.36
N ALA A 91 -33.76 11.03 -13.57
CA ALA A 91 -33.64 11.65 -14.88
C ALA A 91 -32.50 10.97 -15.64
N ILE A 92 -32.73 10.64 -16.91
CA ILE A 92 -31.75 9.96 -17.76
C ILE A 92 -31.50 10.81 -19.01
N GLU A 93 -30.23 11.08 -19.27
CA GLU A 93 -29.76 11.86 -20.42
C GLU A 93 -28.81 10.98 -21.24
N ARG A 94 -29.09 10.77 -22.54
CA ARG A 94 -28.16 10.06 -23.42
C ARG A 94 -26.97 10.96 -23.76
N LEU A 95 -25.77 10.39 -23.73
CA LEU A 95 -24.51 11.03 -24.06
C LEU A 95 -23.88 10.30 -25.27
N GLY A 96 -22.97 10.96 -25.98
CA GLY A 96 -22.20 10.34 -27.06
C GLY A 96 -21.25 9.26 -26.51
N GLY A 97 -21.75 8.03 -26.32
CA GLY A 97 -21.00 6.89 -25.79
C GLY A 97 -21.50 6.34 -24.44
N GLY A 98 -22.63 6.81 -23.91
CA GLY A 98 -23.22 6.29 -22.67
C GLY A 98 -24.47 7.05 -22.28
N ALA A 99 -24.85 6.99 -21.01
CA ALA A 99 -25.94 7.79 -20.47
C ALA A 99 -25.58 8.34 -19.08
N ARG A 100 -26.22 9.42 -18.69
CA ARG A 100 -26.14 10.00 -17.35
C ARG A 100 -27.46 9.79 -16.64
N ALA A 101 -27.41 9.19 -15.45
CA ALA A 101 -28.52 9.15 -14.52
C ALA A 101 -28.31 10.25 -13.46
N SER A 102 -29.34 11.03 -13.19
CA SER A 102 -29.35 12.06 -12.14
C SER A 102 -30.57 11.93 -11.24
N LEU A 103 -30.37 12.28 -9.98
CA LEU A 103 -31.38 12.20 -8.93
C LEU A 103 -31.27 13.45 -8.04
N GLU A 104 -32.42 14.06 -7.78
CA GLU A 104 -32.57 15.14 -6.81
C GLU A 104 -33.72 14.78 -5.87
N PHE A 105 -33.48 14.88 -4.56
CA PHE A 105 -34.48 14.56 -3.55
C PHE A 105 -34.22 15.29 -2.24
N ILE A 106 -35.25 15.43 -1.41
CA ILE A 106 -35.12 15.86 -0.02
C ILE A 106 -34.89 14.64 0.84
N MET A 107 -33.85 14.67 1.65
CA MET A 107 -33.49 13.56 2.53
C MET A 107 -34.64 13.28 3.51
N PRO A 108 -35.23 12.07 3.50
CA PRO A 108 -36.33 11.73 4.39
C PRO A 108 -35.89 11.71 5.86
N ASP A 109 -36.84 11.96 6.75
CA ASP A 109 -36.64 11.83 8.20
C ASP A 109 -36.64 10.34 8.59
N LEU A 110 -35.43 9.76 8.66
CA LEU A 110 -35.18 8.38 9.03
C LEU A 110 -34.16 8.32 10.17
N PRO A 111 -34.06 7.20 10.89
CA PRO A 111 -33.02 7.02 11.90
C PRO A 111 -31.62 7.21 11.32
N ALA A 112 -30.70 7.76 12.11
CA ALA A 112 -29.30 7.89 11.72
C ALA A 112 -28.70 6.51 11.38
N GLY A 113 -27.88 6.47 10.33
CA GLY A 113 -27.31 5.23 9.84
C GLY A 113 -26.88 5.27 8.38
N ARG A 114 -26.30 4.17 7.91
CA ARG A 114 -25.91 4.01 6.51
C ARG A 114 -27.07 3.46 5.70
N TYR A 115 -27.34 4.11 4.58
CA TYR A 115 -28.37 3.74 3.62
C TYR A 115 -27.77 3.53 2.24
N TYR A 116 -28.48 2.75 1.44
CA TYR A 116 -28.16 2.46 0.06
C TYR A 116 -29.28 2.95 -0.84
N VAL A 117 -28.90 3.54 -1.96
CA VAL A 117 -29.79 3.99 -3.02
C VAL A 117 -29.81 2.93 -4.10
N GLN A 118 -30.97 2.33 -4.32
CA GLN A 118 -31.23 1.34 -5.35
C GLN A 118 -32.09 1.95 -6.46
N LEU A 119 -31.85 1.55 -7.71
CA LEU A 119 -32.58 2.04 -8.87
C LEU A 119 -33.33 0.90 -9.55
N CYS A 120 -34.58 1.17 -9.93
CA CYS A 120 -35.38 0.25 -10.74
C CYS A 120 -36.47 0.93 -11.54
N ASN A 121 -36.98 0.22 -12.56
CA ASN A 121 -38.18 0.63 -13.29
C ASN A 121 -39.44 0.35 -12.45
N LEU A 122 -40.62 0.71 -12.97
CA LEU A 122 -41.89 0.44 -12.32
C LEU A 122 -42.74 -0.51 -13.19
N PRO A 123 -43.18 -1.68 -12.67
CA PRO A 123 -42.83 -2.27 -11.37
C PRO A 123 -41.34 -2.63 -11.28
N CYS A 124 -40.80 -2.76 -10.07
CA CYS A 124 -39.37 -2.91 -9.78
C CYS A 124 -38.79 -4.26 -10.24
N SER A 125 -38.71 -4.48 -11.56
CA SER A 125 -38.34 -5.74 -12.20
C SER A 125 -36.91 -5.74 -12.75
N GLU A 126 -36.40 -4.57 -13.12
CA GLU A 126 -35.11 -4.42 -13.78
C GLU A 126 -34.23 -3.35 -13.11
N GLN A 127 -32.92 -3.51 -13.29
CA GLN A 127 -31.88 -2.57 -12.87
C GLN A 127 -31.39 -1.79 -14.09
N LEU A 128 -31.14 -0.48 -13.94
CA LEU A 128 -30.73 0.40 -15.03
C LEU A 128 -29.24 0.23 -15.36
N GLY A 129 -28.93 -0.36 -16.51
CA GLY A 129 -27.55 -0.58 -16.97
C GLY A 129 -26.64 -1.17 -15.88
N ASP A 130 -25.37 -0.77 -15.88
CA ASP A 130 -24.38 -1.19 -14.87
C ASP A 130 -24.43 -0.38 -13.56
N ILE A 131 -25.50 0.38 -13.29
CA ILE A 131 -25.59 1.21 -12.08
C ILE A 131 -25.87 0.32 -10.87
N VAL A 132 -24.89 0.17 -9.98
CA VAL A 132 -25.04 -0.61 -8.74
C VAL A 132 -25.84 0.15 -7.68
N GLY A 133 -25.95 1.47 -7.83
CA GLY A 133 -26.68 2.35 -6.92
C GLY A 133 -25.74 3.36 -6.27
N GLY A 134 -25.93 3.63 -4.99
CA GLY A 134 -25.03 4.49 -4.23
C GLY A 134 -25.18 4.25 -2.73
N SER A 135 -24.25 4.76 -1.93
CA SER A 135 -24.38 4.76 -0.48
C SER A 135 -24.35 6.17 0.06
N LEU A 136 -25.14 6.42 1.08
CA LEU A 136 -25.13 7.65 1.85
C LEU A 136 -25.33 7.35 3.32
N SER A 137 -24.99 8.29 4.19
CA SER A 137 -25.14 8.15 5.63
C SER A 137 -25.97 9.30 6.16
N LEU A 138 -27.01 8.96 6.90
CA LEU A 138 -27.89 9.90 7.56
C LEU A 138 -27.37 10.14 8.96
N ILE A 139 -27.23 11.41 9.34
CA ILE A 139 -26.72 11.81 10.65
C ILE A 139 -27.78 12.65 11.36
N ALA A 140 -27.91 12.45 12.68
CA ALA A 140 -28.92 13.15 13.47
C ALA A 140 -28.51 14.61 13.76
N THR A 141 -27.21 14.87 13.98
CA THR A 141 -26.74 16.19 14.44
C THR A 141 -25.45 16.67 13.74
N SER A 142 -25.24 17.99 13.68
CA SER A 142 -24.00 18.57 13.15
C SER A 142 -22.75 18.22 13.98
N ALA A 143 -22.93 17.98 15.29
CA ALA A 143 -21.84 17.54 16.17
C ALA A 143 -21.37 16.13 15.81
N GLU A 144 -22.31 15.22 15.55
CA GLU A 144 -22.04 13.86 15.09
C GLU A 144 -21.38 13.86 13.70
N GLU A 145 -21.83 14.73 12.78
CA GLU A 145 -21.20 14.88 11.48
C GLU A 145 -19.74 15.31 11.59
N ARG A 146 -19.44 16.29 12.44
CA ARG A 146 -18.07 16.74 12.68
C ARG A 146 -17.21 15.61 13.24
N LEU A 147 -17.75 14.83 14.17
CA LEU A 147 -17.04 13.70 14.77
C LEU A 147 -16.74 12.62 13.72
N GLN A 148 -17.74 12.26 12.91
CA GLN A 148 -17.61 11.23 11.89
C GLN A 148 -16.59 11.62 10.81
N ARG A 149 -16.62 12.89 10.37
CA ARG A 149 -15.61 13.43 9.44
C ARG A 149 -14.19 13.34 10.00
N GLN A 150 -14.00 13.55 11.30
CA GLN A 150 -12.70 13.39 11.95
C GLN A 150 -12.24 11.93 11.98
N VAL A 151 -13.16 11.00 12.28
CA VAL A 151 -12.88 9.55 12.27
C VAL A 151 -12.45 9.09 10.86
N ASP A 152 -13.15 9.54 9.83
CA ASP A 152 -12.81 9.21 8.44
C ASP A 152 -11.47 9.80 8.02
N ALA A 153 -11.20 11.06 8.39
CA ALA A 153 -9.93 11.71 8.12
C ALA A 153 -8.76 10.96 8.78
N LEU A 154 -8.93 10.53 10.04
CA LEU A 154 -7.95 9.71 10.76
C LEU A 154 -7.74 8.36 10.09
N SER A 155 -8.83 7.68 9.70
CA SER A 155 -8.79 6.37 9.05
C SER A 155 -8.06 6.43 7.69
N ASN A 156 -8.34 7.46 6.89
CA ASN A 156 -7.64 7.70 5.64
C ASN A 156 -6.14 7.98 5.86
N LYS A 157 -5.80 8.73 6.91
CA LYS A 157 -4.41 9.00 7.28
C LYS A 157 -3.67 7.72 7.67
N LEU A 158 -4.32 6.82 8.41
CA LEU A 158 -3.78 5.51 8.76
C LEU A 158 -3.57 4.64 7.53
N ALA A 159 -4.54 4.59 6.61
CA ALA A 159 -4.43 3.84 5.36
C ALA A 159 -3.23 4.30 4.50
N ILE A 160 -3.11 5.61 4.27
CA ILE A 160 -1.98 6.20 3.53
C ILE A 160 -0.65 5.91 4.21
N THR A 161 -0.60 5.99 5.54
CA THR A 161 0.63 5.74 6.31
C THR A 161 1.05 4.28 6.19
N ARG A 162 0.10 3.35 6.26
CA ARG A 162 0.33 1.91 6.06
C ARG A 162 0.89 1.63 4.67
N GLU A 163 0.27 2.16 3.63
CA GLU A 163 0.72 1.98 2.25
C GLU A 163 2.15 2.53 2.04
N ARG A 164 2.46 3.70 2.63
CA ARG A 164 3.82 4.26 2.60
C ARG A 164 4.84 3.35 3.30
N LEU A 165 4.47 2.74 4.42
CA LEU A 165 5.35 1.81 5.15
C LEU A 165 5.59 0.54 4.33
N GLU A 166 4.56 -0.03 3.73
CA GLU A 166 4.67 -1.20 2.84
C GLU A 166 5.56 -0.87 1.63
N GLY A 167 5.37 0.29 1.00
CA GLY A 167 6.22 0.75 -0.10
C GLY A 167 7.67 1.05 0.31
N ARG A 168 7.93 1.42 1.57
CA ARG A 168 9.30 1.56 2.11
C ARG A 168 9.94 0.19 2.37
N ALA A 169 9.19 -0.75 2.94
CA ALA A 169 9.67 -2.11 3.17
C ALA A 169 10.08 -2.80 1.85
N GLU A 170 9.27 -2.67 0.80
CA GLU A 170 9.61 -3.30 -0.49
C GLU A 170 10.79 -2.62 -1.21
N ARG A 171 11.01 -1.31 -0.97
CA ARG A 171 12.23 -0.62 -1.42
C ARG A 171 13.47 -1.10 -0.68
N LEU A 172 13.41 -1.22 0.66
CA LEU A 172 14.51 -1.76 1.46
C LEU A 172 14.89 -3.17 1.02
N LYS A 173 13.90 -4.02 0.77
CA LYS A 173 14.11 -5.38 0.26
C LYS A 173 14.82 -5.42 -1.10
N ARG A 174 14.48 -4.51 -2.01
CA ARG A 174 15.19 -4.35 -3.29
C ARG A 174 16.65 -3.93 -3.09
N VAL A 175 16.88 -2.90 -2.27
CA VAL A 175 18.24 -2.44 -1.95
C VAL A 175 19.08 -3.57 -1.34
N MET A 176 18.53 -4.33 -0.38
CA MET A 176 19.24 -5.48 0.19
C MET A 176 19.56 -6.56 -0.84
N LYS A 177 18.66 -6.81 -1.80
CA LYS A 177 18.90 -7.75 -2.89
C LYS A 177 20.01 -7.27 -3.81
N ASP A 178 20.03 -5.98 -4.15
CA ASP A 178 21.04 -5.38 -5.02
C ASP A 178 22.42 -5.40 -4.36
N LEU A 179 22.51 -5.01 -3.08
CA LEU A 179 23.76 -5.12 -2.29
C LEU A 179 24.26 -6.56 -2.24
N ARG A 180 23.36 -7.53 -2.03
CA ARG A 180 23.74 -8.95 -2.02
C ARG A 180 24.28 -9.38 -3.37
N GLY A 181 23.67 -8.95 -4.46
CA GLY A 181 24.16 -9.21 -5.82
C GLY A 181 25.55 -8.61 -6.08
N GLU A 182 25.81 -7.39 -5.60
CA GLU A 182 27.11 -6.72 -5.73
C GLU A 182 28.22 -7.41 -4.92
N LEU A 183 27.88 -7.83 -3.69
CA LEU A 183 28.77 -8.64 -2.84
C LEU A 183 29.12 -9.98 -3.51
N ASP A 184 28.12 -10.70 -4.01
CA ASP A 184 28.32 -11.99 -4.69
C ASP A 184 29.18 -11.81 -5.97
N GLY A 185 28.93 -10.73 -6.72
CA GLY A 185 29.73 -10.37 -7.91
C GLY A 185 31.19 -10.05 -7.58
N SER A 186 31.42 -9.29 -6.50
CA SER A 186 32.77 -8.92 -6.03
C SER A 186 33.56 -10.15 -5.57
N VAL A 187 32.92 -11.07 -4.83
CA VAL A 187 33.53 -12.34 -4.41
C VAL A 187 33.88 -13.20 -5.62
N ALA A 188 32.98 -13.29 -6.62
CA ALA A 188 33.26 -14.03 -7.84
C ALA A 188 34.39 -13.44 -8.69
N SER A 189 34.62 -12.12 -8.64
CA SER A 189 35.77 -11.47 -9.26
C SER A 189 37.06 -11.84 -8.53
N LEU A 190 37.10 -11.65 -7.21
CA LEU A 190 38.27 -11.98 -6.38
C LEU A 190 38.71 -13.44 -6.54
N LEU A 191 37.74 -14.37 -6.62
CA LEU A 191 38.03 -15.79 -6.84
C LEU A 191 38.59 -16.09 -8.23
N ARG A 192 38.26 -15.30 -9.25
CA ARG A 192 38.86 -15.39 -10.59
C ARG A 192 40.28 -14.85 -10.56
N ASP A 193 40.49 -13.67 -9.99
CA ASP A 193 41.82 -13.04 -9.89
C ASP A 193 42.80 -13.94 -9.13
N VAL A 194 42.36 -14.57 -8.03
CA VAL A 194 43.17 -15.54 -7.27
C VAL A 194 43.53 -16.77 -8.10
N ARG A 195 42.62 -17.22 -8.98
CA ARG A 195 42.87 -18.36 -9.87
C ARG A 195 43.89 -18.01 -10.95
N GLU A 196 43.72 -16.84 -11.58
CA GLU A 196 44.63 -16.32 -12.60
C GLU A 196 46.03 -16.13 -12.03
N LEU A 197 46.17 -15.47 -10.87
CA LEU A 197 47.47 -15.35 -10.18
C LEU A 197 48.10 -16.71 -9.87
N ARG A 198 47.29 -17.71 -9.52
CA ARG A 198 47.81 -19.05 -9.23
C ARG A 198 48.30 -19.76 -10.50
N GLU A 199 47.63 -19.55 -11.63
CA GLU A 199 48.05 -20.06 -12.93
C GLU A 199 49.33 -19.37 -13.42
N ASP A 200 49.46 -18.05 -13.26
CA ASP A 200 50.67 -17.29 -13.59
C ASP A 200 51.88 -17.68 -12.73
N LEU A 201 51.65 -18.04 -11.47
CA LEU A 201 52.70 -18.50 -10.56
C LEU A 201 53.13 -19.96 -10.80
N ALA A 202 52.28 -20.78 -11.43
CA ALA A 202 52.60 -22.18 -11.71
C ALA A 202 53.85 -22.39 -12.60
N PRO A 203 54.05 -21.67 -13.73
CA PRO A 203 55.25 -21.80 -14.55
C PRO A 203 56.49 -21.23 -13.85
N LEU A 204 56.35 -20.17 -13.06
CA LEU A 204 57.45 -19.61 -12.27
C LEU A 204 57.94 -20.61 -11.21
N GLN A 205 57.02 -21.26 -10.50
CA GLN A 205 57.37 -22.33 -9.56
C GLN A 205 57.94 -23.58 -10.26
N ALA A 206 57.47 -23.90 -11.47
CA ALA A 206 58.01 -25.03 -12.24
C ALA A 206 59.45 -24.72 -12.74
N ALA A 207 59.71 -23.49 -13.18
CA ALA A 207 61.04 -23.02 -13.56
C ALA A 207 61.99 -22.99 -12.36
N GLU A 208 61.53 -22.55 -11.19
CA GLU A 208 62.31 -22.57 -9.94
C GLU A 208 62.60 -24.01 -9.46
N ARG A 209 61.66 -24.95 -9.66
CA ARG A 209 61.90 -26.40 -9.43
C ARG A 209 62.88 -27.03 -10.43
N SER A 210 62.94 -26.52 -11.67
CA SER A 210 63.92 -26.95 -12.67
C SER A 210 65.30 -26.35 -12.45
N GLN A 211 65.39 -25.17 -11.81
CA GLN A 211 66.63 -24.47 -11.53
C GLN A 211 67.19 -24.77 -10.13
N SER A 212 66.42 -25.41 -9.24
CA SER A 212 66.85 -25.91 -7.93
C SER A 212 67.58 -27.25 -7.97
N GLY A 213 68.43 -27.43 -8.99
CA GLY A 213 69.69 -28.14 -8.82
C GLY A 213 70.63 -27.30 -7.96
N GLY A 214 70.36 -27.24 -6.65
CA GLY A 214 71.17 -26.55 -5.64
C GLY A 214 70.65 -25.16 -5.26
N ILE A 215 69.93 -25.08 -4.14
CA ILE A 215 69.63 -23.80 -3.48
C ILE A 215 70.95 -23.26 -2.93
N GLY A 216 71.57 -22.34 -3.67
CA GLY A 216 72.71 -21.57 -3.17
C GLY A 216 72.28 -20.69 -1.99
N PRO A 217 73.15 -20.43 -1.00
CA PRO A 217 72.83 -19.69 0.23
C PRO A 217 72.28 -18.27 -0.01
N TRP A 218 72.43 -17.72 -1.21
CA TRP A 218 71.94 -16.41 -1.61
C TRP A 218 70.41 -16.36 -1.82
N ALA A 219 69.75 -17.46 -2.17
CA ALA A 219 68.29 -17.49 -2.42
C ALA A 219 67.48 -17.36 -1.11
N VAL A 220 67.99 -17.91 0.00
CA VAL A 220 67.40 -17.76 1.34
C VAL A 220 67.48 -16.31 1.83
N ALA A 221 68.52 -15.57 1.43
CA ALA A 221 68.66 -14.15 1.75
C ALA A 221 67.63 -13.28 1.00
N ILE A 222 67.31 -13.61 -0.26
CA ILE A 222 66.31 -12.85 -1.04
C ILE A 222 64.89 -13.17 -0.55
N ALA A 223 64.58 -14.44 -0.26
CA ALA A 223 63.27 -14.83 0.27
C ALA A 223 62.98 -14.18 1.64
N SER A 224 63.98 -14.06 2.51
CA SER A 224 63.84 -13.36 3.79
C SER A 224 63.69 -11.85 3.63
N LEU A 225 64.35 -11.23 2.64
CA LEU A 225 64.15 -9.81 2.30
C LEU A 225 62.76 -9.52 1.74
N VAL A 226 62.23 -10.39 0.87
CA VAL A 226 60.86 -10.24 0.32
C VAL A 226 59.82 -10.46 1.41
N ALA A 227 59.99 -11.48 2.27
CA ALA A 227 59.10 -11.71 3.41
C ALA A 227 59.13 -10.53 4.41
N ALA A 228 60.32 -9.98 4.68
CA ALA A 228 60.47 -8.78 5.51
C ALA A 228 59.82 -7.55 4.86
N GLY A 229 59.97 -7.36 3.55
CA GLY A 229 59.33 -6.26 2.80
C GLY A 229 57.80 -6.36 2.80
N LEU A 230 57.25 -7.56 2.63
CA LEU A 230 55.80 -7.82 2.73
C LEU A 230 55.28 -7.60 4.15
N ALA A 231 56.00 -8.08 5.16
CA ALA A 231 55.66 -7.82 6.57
C ALA A 231 55.69 -6.32 6.88
N LEU A 232 56.69 -5.58 6.39
CA LEU A 232 56.80 -4.14 6.56
C LEU A 232 55.67 -3.39 5.86
N LEU A 233 55.24 -3.83 4.67
CA LEU A 233 54.10 -3.27 3.93
C LEU A 233 52.76 -3.53 4.65
N VAL A 234 52.56 -4.74 5.19
CA VAL A 234 51.37 -5.07 5.99
C VAL A 234 51.34 -4.25 7.29
N LEU A 235 52.49 -4.08 7.95
CA LEU A 235 52.60 -3.24 9.15
C LEU A 235 52.40 -1.75 8.83
N ARG A 236 52.95 -1.23 7.73
CA ARG A 236 52.69 0.16 7.27
C ARG A 236 51.23 0.38 6.93
N ARG A 237 50.57 -0.56 6.25
CA ARG A 237 49.13 -0.47 5.96
C ARG A 237 48.28 -0.48 7.23
N ARG A 238 48.65 -1.27 8.23
CA ARG A 238 47.97 -1.27 9.55
C ARG A 238 48.21 0.02 10.34
N ALA A 239 49.41 0.61 10.25
CA ALA A 239 49.71 1.90 10.89
C ALA A 239 48.93 3.06 10.25
N VAL A 240 48.82 3.09 8.92
CA VAL A 240 48.04 4.10 8.18
C VAL A 240 46.52 3.90 8.37
N ALA A 241 46.06 2.67 8.57
CA ALA A 241 44.67 2.41 8.91
C ALA A 241 44.30 2.83 10.35
N ARG A 242 45.27 2.90 11.29
CA ARG A 242 45.03 3.39 12.65
C ARG A 242 44.97 4.92 12.77
N THR A 243 45.58 5.68 11.87
CA THR A 243 45.44 7.15 11.85
C THR A 243 44.17 7.63 11.14
N LYS A 244 43.39 6.71 10.57
CA LYS A 244 42.08 6.99 9.99
C LYS A 244 40.95 6.45 10.88
N GLU A 245 41.13 6.52 12.19
CA GLU A 245 40.02 6.54 13.13
C GLU A 245 39.35 7.90 12.99
N VAL A 246 38.43 7.96 12.03
CA VAL A 246 37.51 9.08 11.83
C VAL A 246 36.75 9.25 13.13
N SER A 247 37.05 10.36 13.82
CA SER A 247 36.18 10.94 14.83
C SER A 247 34.80 11.16 14.19
N VAL A 248 33.86 10.27 14.46
CA VAL A 248 32.44 10.55 14.28
C VAL A 248 32.02 11.33 15.53
N PRO A 249 31.71 12.63 15.44
CA PRO A 249 31.14 13.35 16.57
C PRO A 249 29.72 12.81 16.83
N PRO A 250 29.34 12.46 18.08
CA PRO A 250 27.97 12.15 18.40
C PRO A 250 27.27 13.45 18.83
N GLU A 251 26.85 14.27 17.87
CA GLU A 251 26.16 15.55 18.16
C GLU A 251 24.66 15.57 17.77
N TRP A 252 24.10 14.46 17.28
CA TRP A 252 22.67 14.37 16.93
C TRP A 252 21.84 13.43 17.84
N LEU A 253 22.36 13.00 18.99
CA LEU A 253 21.62 12.19 19.98
C LEU A 253 21.27 12.91 21.30
N ALA A 254 21.55 14.21 21.44
CA ALA A 254 21.30 14.95 22.69
C ALA A 254 20.14 15.96 22.64
N GLY A 255 19.22 15.85 21.66
CA GLY A 255 18.20 16.89 21.47
C GLY A 255 16.84 16.38 21.01
N ALA A 256 16.22 15.43 21.72
CA ALA A 256 14.80 15.12 21.48
C ALA A 256 14.09 14.37 22.61
N ILE A 257 14.36 14.62 23.90
CA ILE A 257 13.39 14.29 24.96
C ILE A 257 13.47 15.34 26.06
N ALA A 258 12.69 16.41 25.93
CA ALA A 258 12.22 17.18 27.07
C ALA A 258 10.77 16.76 27.32
N PRO A 259 10.46 16.11 28.45
CA PRO A 259 9.12 16.06 28.99
C PRO A 259 8.98 17.19 30.01
N ASP A 260 8.08 18.15 29.77
CA ASP A 260 7.40 18.94 30.81
C ASP A 260 6.48 19.95 30.10
N SER A 261 5.16 19.71 30.11
CA SER A 261 4.23 20.12 31.17
C SER A 261 3.80 21.58 31.01
N GLU A 262 2.64 21.81 30.41
CA GLU A 262 1.65 22.80 30.86
C GLU A 262 0.40 22.76 29.96
N THR A 263 -0.45 21.76 30.17
CA THR A 263 -1.88 21.89 29.88
C THR A 263 -2.50 22.80 30.92
N ARG A 264 -2.60 24.09 30.62
CA ARG A 264 -3.46 25.01 31.36
C ARG A 264 -4.90 24.87 30.85
N VAL A 265 -5.71 24.23 31.68
CA VAL A 265 -7.18 24.16 31.56
C VAL A 265 -7.74 25.57 31.77
N PRO A 266 -8.56 26.12 30.87
CA PRO A 266 -9.46 27.21 31.21
C PRO A 266 -10.68 26.61 31.91
N SER A 267 -10.75 26.80 33.23
CA SER A 267 -11.98 26.63 34.01
C SER A 267 -12.95 27.73 33.60
N GLU A 268 -14.13 27.33 33.15
CA GLU A 268 -15.34 28.13 33.21
C GLU A 268 -15.56 28.65 34.64
N ALA A 269 -16.09 29.87 34.75
CA ALA A 269 -17.29 30.13 35.55
C ALA A 269 -17.90 31.50 35.20
N PRO A 270 -19.23 31.65 35.33
CA PRO A 270 -20.01 32.80 34.89
C PRO A 270 -20.20 33.84 35.99
N SER A 271 -20.57 35.06 35.60
CA SER A 271 -21.23 36.02 36.49
C SER A 271 -21.92 37.12 35.65
N ASP A 272 -23.24 37.13 35.79
CA ASP A 272 -24.23 38.22 35.69
C ASP A 272 -24.25 39.18 34.50
#